data_AF-I4AD61-F1
#
_entry.id   AF-I4AD61-F1
#
_cell.length_a   1.000
_cell.length_b   1.000
_cell.length_c   1.000
_cell.angle_alpha   90.00
_cell.angle_beta   90.00
_cell.angle_gamma   90.00
#
_symmetry.space_group_name_H-M   'P 1'
#
loop_
_entity.id
_entity.type
_entity.pdbx_description
1 polymer ?
#
loop_
_entity_poly.entity_id
_entity_poly.type
_entity_poly.pdbx_seq_one_letter_code
_entity_poly.pdbx_strand_id
1 'polypeptide(L)'
;MKIAIIGGYNFERHSKSIGKLNNIELRFHDGVPRRNNKKLLENIIKGADCVIIVQMVCSHLSMWDAKDVARKCNKKVYYSQAKGLASVLSLIEKENEINTA
;
A
#
# COMPACT_ATOMS: atom_id res chain seq x y z
N MET A 1 2.83 -10.62 7.82
CA MET A 1 3.13 -9.21 7.50
C MET A 1 1.88 -8.54 6.95
N LYS A 2 1.63 -7.27 7.26
CA LYS A 2 0.49 -6.49 6.77
C LYS A 2 0.99 -5.29 5.98
N ILE A 3 0.55 -5.14 4.73
CA ILE A 3 1.01 -4.06 3.85
C ILE A 3 -0.20 -3.21 3.46
N ALA A 4 -0.10 -1.90 3.70
CA ALA A 4 -1.06 -0.94 3.16
C ALA A 4 -0.58 -0.50 1.76
N ILE A 5 -1.43 -0.63 0.75
CA ILE A 5 -1.17 -0.16 -0.62
C ILE A 5 -2.12 1.00 -0.93
N ILE A 6 -1.56 2.16 -1.25
CA ILE A 6 -2.30 3.39 -1.56
C ILE A 6 -2.08 3.75 -3.04
N GLY A 7 -3.18 3.75 -3.80
CA GLY A 7 -3.18 3.75 -5.25
C GLY A 7 -3.31 2.33 -5.81
N GLY A 8 -3.34 2.22 -7.14
CA GLY A 8 -3.49 0.93 -7.82
C GLY A 8 -4.96 0.56 -8.00
N TYR A 9 -5.56 1.11 -9.05
CA TYR A 9 -6.92 0.78 -9.43
C TYR A 9 -7.05 -0.75 -9.63
N ASN A 10 -8.09 -1.36 -9.05
CA ASN A 10 -8.40 -2.80 -9.11
C ASN A 10 -7.43 -3.77 -8.43
N PHE A 11 -6.47 -3.33 -7.61
CA PHE A 11 -5.57 -4.27 -6.92
C PHE A 11 -6.30 -5.21 -5.96
N GLU A 12 -7.40 -4.76 -5.36
CA GLU A 12 -8.25 -5.60 -4.52
C GLU A 12 -8.83 -6.81 -5.28
N ARG A 13 -9.12 -6.68 -6.57
CA ARG A 13 -9.57 -7.84 -7.38
C ARG A 13 -8.44 -8.83 -7.65
N HIS A 14 -7.23 -8.32 -7.85
CA HIS A 14 -6.02 -9.12 -8.08
C HIS A 14 -5.40 -9.68 -6.79
N SER A 15 -5.78 -9.16 -5.62
CA SER A 15 -5.26 -9.63 -4.34
C SER A 15 -5.74 -11.03 -3.99
N LYS A 16 -6.91 -11.47 -4.49
CA LYS A 16 -7.41 -12.84 -4.28
C LYS A 16 -6.56 -13.90 -4.97
N SER A 17 -5.95 -13.58 -6.12
CA SER A 17 -5.06 -14.51 -6.83
C SER A 17 -3.63 -14.46 -6.28
N ILE A 18 -3.19 -13.31 -5.79
CA ILE A 18 -1.81 -13.10 -5.27
C ILE A 18 -1.71 -13.33 -3.76
N GLY A 19 -2.79 -13.19 -2.99
CA GLY A 19 -2.84 -13.39 -1.54
C GLY A 19 -2.69 -14.84 -1.08
N LYS A 20 -2.58 -15.78 -2.03
CA LYS A 20 -2.13 -17.16 -1.75
C LYS A 20 -0.61 -17.31 -1.75
N LEU A 21 0.15 -16.29 -2.19
CA LEU A 21 1.58 -16.47 -2.36
C LEU A 21 2.31 -16.54 -1.02
N ASN A 22 2.00 -15.73 -0.02
CA ASN A 22 2.77 -15.71 1.25
C ASN A 22 1.92 -15.14 2.38
N ASN A 23 2.30 -15.34 3.64
CA ASN A 23 1.69 -14.81 4.89
C ASN A 23 1.62 -13.26 4.99
N ILE A 24 1.09 -12.63 3.95
CA ILE A 24 1.03 -11.21 3.67
C ILE A 24 -0.44 -10.81 3.53
N GLU A 25 -0.93 -10.02 4.49
CA GLU A 25 -2.25 -9.40 4.43
C GLU A 25 -2.12 -8.05 3.69
N LEU A 26 -2.85 -7.90 2.58
CA LEU A 26 -2.86 -6.65 1.82
C LEU A 26 -4.10 -5.83 2.18
N ARG A 27 -3.91 -4.55 2.47
CA ARG A 27 -4.98 -3.57 2.68
C ARG A 27 -4.89 -2.46 1.65
N PHE A 28 -6.01 -2.12 1.02
CA PHE A 28 -6.02 -1.24 -0.15
C PHE A 28 -6.74 0.07 0.10
N HIS A 29 -6.22 1.12 -0.52
CA HIS A 29 -6.92 2.37 -0.80
C HIS A 29 -6.68 2.72 -2.27
N ASP A 30 -7.70 3.05 -3.04
CA ASP A 30 -7.59 3.28 -4.49
C ASP A 30 -6.80 4.55 -4.89
N GLY A 31 -6.45 5.39 -3.91
CA GLY A 31 -5.70 6.63 -4.11
C GLY A 31 -6.56 7.82 -4.56
N VAL A 32 -7.89 7.64 -4.66
CA VAL A 32 -8.85 8.69 -4.99
C VAL A 32 -9.24 9.44 -3.71
N PRO A 33 -9.14 10.78 -3.64
CA PRO A 33 -9.52 11.52 -2.45
C PRO A 33 -11.02 11.39 -2.18
N ARG A 34 -11.38 11.18 -0.92
CA ARG A 34 -12.78 11.07 -0.48
C ARG A 34 -13.04 11.98 0.73
N ARG A 35 -14.31 12.22 1.05
CA ARG A 35 -14.65 12.87 2.32
C ARG A 35 -14.06 12.05 3.47
N ASN A 36 -13.36 12.71 4.39
CA ASN A 36 -12.63 12.07 5.50
C ASN A 36 -11.47 11.15 5.04
N ASN A 37 -10.82 11.45 3.91
CA ASN A 37 -9.71 10.68 3.34
C ASN A 37 -8.64 10.28 4.38
N LYS A 38 -8.16 11.25 5.18
CA LYS A 38 -7.18 10.99 6.24
C LYS A 38 -7.62 9.91 7.23
N LYS A 39 -8.89 9.91 7.64
CA LYS A 39 -9.43 8.91 8.59
C LYS A 39 -9.49 7.51 7.96
N LEU A 40 -9.86 7.42 6.68
CA LEU A 40 -9.84 6.16 5.93
C LEU A 40 -8.42 5.62 5.82
N LEU A 41 -7.48 6.48 5.45
CA LEU A 41 -6.06 6.15 5.38
C LEU A 41 -5.50 5.73 6.74
N GLU A 42 -5.87 6.41 7.82
CA GLU A 42 -5.45 6.07 9.18
C GLU A 42 -5.91 4.67 9.60
N ASN A 43 -7.17 4.31 9.33
CA ASN A 43 -7.69 2.98 9.63
C ASN A 43 -6.92 1.87 8.87
N ILE A 44 -6.48 2.16 7.65
CA ILE A 44 -5.71 1.23 6.82
C ILE A 44 -4.26 1.14 7.32
N ILE A 45 -3.59 2.30 7.46
CA ILE A 45 -2.15 2.42 7.73
C ILE A 45 -1.80 2.02 9.16
N LYS A 46 -2.62 2.35 10.16
CA LYS A 46 -2.34 2.07 11.57
C LYS A 46 -2.09 0.59 11.84
N GLY A 47 -2.86 -0.28 11.17
CA GLY A 47 -2.74 -1.73 11.30
C GLY A 47 -1.74 -2.39 10.36
N ALA A 48 -1.02 -1.62 9.54
CA ALA A 48 -0.01 -2.16 8.62
C ALA A 48 1.40 -2.09 9.23
N ASP A 49 2.29 -2.96 8.78
CA ASP A 49 3.72 -2.93 9.11
C ASP A 49 4.42 -1.84 8.29
N CYS A 50 3.99 -1.65 7.04
CA CYS A 50 4.51 -0.61 6.15
C CYS A 50 3.45 -0.15 5.14
N VAL A 51 3.74 0.95 4.44
CA VAL A 51 2.87 1.56 3.43
C VAL A 51 3.61 1.60 2.10
N ILE A 52 2.93 1.23 1.01
CA ILE A 52 3.40 1.46 -0.35
C ILE A 52 2.48 2.48 -1.02
N ILE A 53 3.05 3.55 -1.54
CA ILE A 53 2.35 4.53 -2.37
C ILE A 53 2.69 4.26 -3.83
N VAL A 54 1.66 3.96 -4.62
CA VAL A 54 1.78 3.71 -6.06
C VAL A 54 1.64 5.04 -6.80
N GLN A 55 2.76 5.72 -7.04
CA GLN A 55 2.81 7.13 -7.45
C GLN A 55 2.10 7.40 -8.78
N MET A 56 2.15 6.45 -9.71
CA MET A 56 1.53 6.56 -11.03
C MET A 56 0.00 6.54 -11.00
N VAL A 57 -0.60 6.08 -9.90
CA VAL A 57 -2.04 5.81 -9.76
C VAL A 57 -2.55 6.19 -8.37
N CYS A 58 -1.98 7.25 -7.79
CA CYS A 58 -2.41 7.86 -6.55
C CYS A 58 -2.49 9.37 -6.75
N SER A 59 -3.60 9.99 -6.39
CA SER A 59 -3.71 11.46 -6.48
C SER A 59 -2.71 12.15 -5.55
N HIS A 60 -2.26 13.35 -5.91
CA HIS A 60 -1.35 14.12 -5.05
C HIS A 60 -1.93 14.32 -3.65
N LEU A 61 -3.22 14.64 -3.54
CA LEU A 61 -3.87 14.86 -2.25
C LEU A 61 -3.85 13.59 -1.38
N SER A 62 -4.25 12.44 -1.91
CA SER A 62 -4.18 11.17 -1.17
C SER A 62 -2.76 10.74 -0.85
N MET A 63 -1.79 11.01 -1.73
CA MET A 63 -0.38 10.77 -1.46
C MET A 63 0.10 11.59 -0.25
N TRP A 64 -0.20 12.89 -0.21
CA TRP A 64 0.19 13.75 0.91
C TRP A 64 -0.49 13.36 2.22
N ASP A 65 -1.78 13.03 2.17
CA ASP A 65 -2.52 12.52 3.32
C ASP A 65 -1.91 11.20 3.83
N ALA A 66 -1.61 10.26 2.93
CA ALA A 66 -1.02 8.97 3.29
C ALA A 66 0.37 9.14 3.91
N LYS A 67 1.20 10.05 3.38
CA LYS A 67 2.50 10.39 3.97
C LYS A 67 2.37 10.96 5.39
N ASP A 68 1.45 11.90 5.60
CA ASP A 68 1.22 12.51 6.91
C ASP A 68 0.73 11.47 7.94
N VAL A 69 -0.22 10.62 7.54
CA VAL A 69 -0.73 9.53 8.37
C VAL A 69 0.35 8.50 8.68
N ALA A 70 1.11 8.04 7.69
CA ALA A 70 2.19 7.09 7.89
C ALA A 70 3.25 7.61 8.86
N ARG A 71 3.62 8.90 8.74
CA ARG A 71 4.52 9.57 9.69
C ARG A 71 3.96 9.57 11.11
N LYS A 72 2.68 9.92 11.28
CA LYS A 72 2.00 9.91 12.59
C LYS A 72 1.94 8.51 13.21
N CYS A 73 1.76 7.49 12.40
CA CYS A 73 1.73 6.09 12.82
C CYS A 73 3.12 5.43 12.90
N ASN A 74 4.21 6.20 12.68
CA ASN A 74 5.58 5.70 12.61
C ASN A 74 5.75 4.50 11.65
N LYS A 75 5.18 4.59 10.44
CA LYS A 75 5.24 3.55 9.42
C LYS A 75 6.21 3.93 8.31
N LYS A 76 7.07 2.99 7.91
CA LYS A 76 7.94 3.15 6.73
C LYS A 76 7.07 3.25 5.47
N VAL A 77 7.39 4.23 4.62
CA VAL A 77 6.69 4.47 3.34
C VAL A 77 7.63 4.12 2.20
N TYR A 78 7.17 3.26 1.32
CA TYR A 78 7.80 2.92 0.07
C TYR A 78 7.05 3.57 -1.10
N TYR A 79 7.77 3.85 -2.17
CA TYR A 79 7.22 4.44 -3.38
C TYR A 79 7.40 3.50 -4.55
N SER A 80 6.31 3.22 -5.26
CA SER A 80 6.36 2.44 -6.49
C SER A 80 5.92 3.27 -7.68
N GLN A 81 6.71 3.20 -8.75
CA GLN A 81 6.35 3.71 -10.07
C GLN A 81 5.64 2.65 -10.93
N ALA A 82 5.56 1.41 -10.45
CA ALA A 82 4.91 0.33 -11.18
C ALA A 82 3.38 0.39 -11.03
N LYS A 83 2.64 -0.02 -12.07
CA LYS A 83 1.17 -0.07 -12.06
C LYS A 83 0.61 -1.45 -11.73
N GLY A 84 1.43 -2.51 -11.70
CA GLY A 84 0.99 -3.89 -11.46
C GLY A 84 1.26 -4.35 -10.03
N LEU A 85 0.32 -5.09 -9.44
CA LEU A 85 0.43 -5.56 -8.04
C LEU A 85 1.68 -6.43 -7.81
N ALA A 86 2.00 -7.35 -8.73
CA ALA A 86 3.20 -8.19 -8.61
C ALA A 86 4.50 -7.36 -8.54
N SER A 87 4.65 -6.36 -9.41
CA SER A 87 5.81 -5.45 -9.42
C SER A 87 5.84 -4.53 -8.19
N VAL A 88 4.69 -4.23 -7.60
CA VAL A 88 4.60 -3.47 -6.34
C VAL A 88 5.07 -4.31 -5.16
N LEU A 89 4.73 -5.61 -5.12
CA LEU A 89 5.12 -6.50 -4.04
C LEU A 89 6.60 -6.90 -4.09
N SER A 90 7.18 -7.07 -5.28
CA SER A 90 8.61 -7.39 -5.41
C SER A 90 9.53 -6.31 -4.87
N LEU A 91 9.04 -5.07 -4.72
CA LEU A 91 9.75 -3.98 -4.04
C LEU A 91 9.95 -4.28 -2.55
N ILE A 92 8.96 -4.91 -1.90
CA ILE A 92 9.03 -5.26 -0.48
C ILE A 92 9.88 -6.50 -0.26
N GLU A 93 9.80 -7.49 -1.15
CA GLU A 93 10.65 -8.69 -1.12
C GLU A 93 12.13 -8.31 -1.16
N LYS A 94 12.51 -7.40 -2.08
CA LYS A 94 13.90 -6.92 -2.21
C LYS A 94 14.39 -6.11 -1.01
N GLU A 95 13.52 -5.28 -0.42
CA GLU A 95 13.88 -4.38 0.68
C GLU A 95 13.93 -5.06 2.06
N ASN A 96 13.34 -6.25 2.19
CA ASN A 96 13.23 -6.94 3.48
C ASN A 96 13.84 -8.34 3.48
N GLU A 97 14.54 -8.74 2.41
CA GLU A 97 15.09 -10.11 2.23
C GLU A 97 14.05 -11.21 2.46
N ILE A 98 12.77 -10.93 2.20
CA ILE A 98 11.69 -11.88 2.41
C ILE A 98 11.72 -12.84 1.23
N ASN A 99 12.38 -13.98 1.41
CA ASN A 99 12.35 -15.09 0.46
C ASN A 99 10.98 -15.74 0.49
N THR A 100 10.24 -15.52 -0.59
CA THR A 100 8.98 -16.19 -0.86
C THR A 100 9.22 -17.23 -1.94
N ALA A 101 9.88 -18.31 -1.53
CA ALA A 101 10.11 -19.49 -2.36
C ALA A 101 8.80 -20.26 -2.60
#